data_AF-A0A2T3R317-F1
#
_entry.id   AF-A0A2T3R317-F1
#
_cell.length_a   1.000
_cell.length_b   1.000
_cell.length_c   1.000
_cell.angle_alpha   90.00
_cell.angle_beta   90.00
_cell.angle_gamma   90.00
#
_symmetry.space_group_name_H-M   'P 1'
#
loop_
_entity.id
_entity.type
_entity.pdbx_description
1 polymer ?
#
loop_
_entity_poly.entity_id
_entity_poly.type
_entity_poly.pdbx_seq_one_letter_code
_entity_poly.pdbx_strand_id
1 'polypeptide(L)'
;MSLTVSNPVTRLLRQYWPLLILISSMVICSWVYFSTDYKQQQLLMSREWQSTTISQIESLPQDSLQELRKVKQSSNMVFLPNHTYSRITILELHSDIPQPLTIHISESGRWDVSGGYLLTEPLEFKDITSGSNHDFDSEQLNIIKDIFRMNAQESRRIDVINEHTLLLTSLTHGSKVLFSTK
;
A
#
# COMPACT_ATOMS: atom_id res chain seq x y z
N MET A 1 -62.28 -21.54 -35.61
CA MET A 1 -61.09 -22.29 -36.08
C MET A 1 -59.99 -21.28 -36.35
N SER A 2 -59.19 -20.93 -35.34
CA SER A 2 -58.03 -20.03 -35.50
C SER A 2 -56.77 -20.79 -35.09
N LEU A 3 -55.95 -21.08 -36.08
CA LEU A 3 -54.68 -21.77 -35.92
C LEU A 3 -53.67 -20.79 -35.33
N THR A 4 -53.33 -20.95 -34.06
CA THR A 4 -52.17 -20.30 -33.46
C THR A 4 -50.92 -20.99 -33.98
N VAL A 5 -50.38 -20.47 -35.08
CA VAL A 5 -49.07 -20.88 -35.59
C VAL A 5 -48.01 -20.41 -34.58
N SER A 6 -47.66 -21.27 -33.63
CA SER A 6 -46.55 -21.00 -32.72
C SER A 6 -45.26 -21.08 -33.55
N ASN A 7 -44.70 -19.91 -33.90
CA ASN A 7 -43.45 -19.82 -34.63
C ASN A 7 -42.35 -20.65 -33.92
N PRO A 8 -41.63 -21.54 -34.62
CA PRO A 8 -40.57 -22.37 -34.01
C PRO A 8 -39.49 -21.51 -33.33
N VAL A 9 -39.29 -20.29 -33.83
CA VAL A 9 -38.40 -19.27 -33.28
C VAL A 9 -38.80 -18.86 -31.86
N THR A 10 -40.09 -18.70 -31.54
CA THR A 10 -40.52 -18.26 -30.20
C THR A 10 -40.37 -19.37 -29.16
N ARG A 11 -40.45 -20.64 -29.59
CA ARG A 11 -40.25 -21.82 -28.74
C ARG A 11 -38.77 -22.01 -28.40
N LEU A 12 -37.88 -21.87 -29.39
CA LEU A 12 -36.42 -21.89 -29.19
C LEU A 12 -35.97 -20.72 -28.32
N LEU A 13 -36.49 -19.51 -28.58
CA LEU A 13 -36.18 -18.32 -27.78
C LEU A 13 -36.56 -18.52 -26.30
N ARG A 14 -37.74 -19.08 -26.01
CA ARG A 14 -38.17 -19.39 -24.64
C ARG A 14 -37.32 -20.47 -23.97
N GLN A 15 -36.80 -21.43 -24.73
CA GLN A 15 -35.95 -22.51 -24.25
C GLN A 15 -34.52 -22.03 -23.91
N TYR A 16 -33.95 -21.13 -24.71
CA TYR A 16 -32.58 -20.62 -24.52
C TYR A 16 -32.50 -19.29 -23.75
N TRP A 17 -33.64 -18.62 -23.50
CA TRP A 17 -33.73 -17.42 -22.67
C TRP A 17 -32.97 -17.50 -21.33
N PRO A 18 -33.12 -18.56 -20.50
CA PRO A 18 -32.38 -18.64 -19.24
C PRO A 18 -30.87 -18.75 -19.44
N LEU A 19 -30.40 -19.40 -20.52
CA LEU A 19 -28.97 -19.50 -20.84
C LEU A 19 -28.40 -18.15 -21.29
N LEU A 20 -29.16 -17.37 -22.05
CA LEU A 20 -28.76 -16.01 -22.43
C LEU A 20 -28.64 -15.09 -21.21
N ILE A 21 -29.57 -15.18 -20.26
CA ILE A 21 -29.48 -14.45 -18.99
C ILE A 21 -28.24 -14.87 -18.20
N LEU A 22 -27.96 -16.17 -18.11
CA LEU A 22 -26.79 -16.69 -17.38
C LEU A 22 -25.49 -16.16 -17.98
N ILE A 23 -25.33 -16.23 -19.31
CA ILE A 23 -24.12 -15.75 -19.99
C ILE A 23 -23.97 -14.24 -19.81
N SER A 24 -25.04 -13.47 -19.96
CA SER A 24 -25.02 -12.02 -19.74
C SER A 24 -24.59 -11.69 -18.30
N SER A 25 -25.13 -12.41 -17.31
CA SER A 25 -24.74 -12.27 -15.91
C SER A 25 -23.25 -12.56 -15.68
N MET A 26 -22.73 -13.66 -16.24
CA MET A 26 -21.30 -13.99 -16.14
C MET A 26 -20.40 -12.92 -16.77
N VAL A 27 -20.78 -12.35 -17.91
CA VAL A 27 -20.03 -11.28 -18.58
C VAL A 27 -20.04 -10.00 -17.74
N ILE A 28 -21.20 -9.61 -17.21
CA ILE A 28 -21.33 -8.42 -16.36
C ILE A 28 -20.54 -8.60 -15.06
N CYS A 29 -20.66 -9.74 -14.39
CA CYS A 29 -19.90 -10.04 -13.17
C CYS A 29 -18.39 -10.03 -13.44
N SER A 30 -17.95 -10.61 -14.56
CA SER A 30 -16.54 -10.58 -14.96
C SER A 30 -16.08 -9.15 -15.23
N TRP A 31 -16.87 -8.36 -15.97
CA TRP A 31 -16.55 -6.96 -16.27
C TRP A 31 -16.39 -6.14 -15.00
N VAL A 32 -17.34 -6.23 -14.06
CA VAL A 32 -17.28 -5.52 -12.78
C VAL A 32 -16.05 -5.96 -11.97
N TYR A 33 -15.76 -7.26 -11.93
CA TYR A 33 -14.60 -7.78 -11.21
C TYR A 33 -13.27 -7.24 -11.75
N PHE A 34 -13.12 -7.13 -13.08
CA PHE A 34 -11.90 -6.62 -13.69
C PHE A 34 -11.81 -5.09 -13.73
N SER A 35 -12.95 -4.39 -13.77
CA SER A 35 -12.99 -2.92 -13.86
C SER A 35 -12.87 -2.24 -12.51
N THR A 36 -13.16 -2.93 -11.40
CA THR A 36 -13.16 -2.34 -10.06
C THR A 36 -11.84 -2.58 -9.33
N ASP A 37 -11.47 -1.63 -8.46
CA ASP A 37 -10.33 -1.69 -7.55
C ASP A 37 -10.37 -2.87 -6.55
N TYR A 38 -11.43 -3.68 -6.60
CA TYR A 38 -11.70 -4.80 -5.70
C TYR A 38 -10.58 -5.84 -5.72
N LYS A 39 -10.04 -6.15 -6.90
CA LYS A 39 -8.91 -7.09 -7.02
C LYS A 39 -7.68 -6.57 -6.27
N GLN A 40 -7.41 -5.27 -6.32
CA GLN A 40 -6.27 -4.66 -5.63
C GLN A 40 -6.51 -4.61 -4.13
N GLN A 41 -7.71 -4.22 -3.68
CA GLN A 41 -8.08 -4.25 -2.27
C GLN A 41 -7.96 -5.68 -1.69
N GLN A 42 -8.48 -6.67 -2.40
CA GLN A 42 -8.38 -8.08 -2.01
C GLN A 42 -6.92 -8.54 -1.92
N LEU A 43 -6.08 -8.14 -2.88
CA LEU A 43 -4.66 -8.45 -2.86
C LEU A 43 -3.96 -7.82 -1.66
N LEU A 44 -4.21 -6.53 -1.39
CA LEU A 44 -3.64 -5.81 -0.25
C LEU A 44 -4.02 -6.47 1.09
N MET A 45 -5.27 -6.90 1.25
CA MET A 45 -5.76 -7.55 2.49
C MET A 45 -5.33 -9.00 2.65
N SER A 46 -4.86 -9.66 1.58
CA SER A 46 -4.57 -11.10 1.61
C SER A 46 -3.35 -11.48 2.45
N ARG A 47 -2.45 -10.52 2.71
CA ARG A 47 -1.12 -10.81 3.26
C ARG A 47 -0.50 -9.62 3.98
N GLU A 48 0.55 -9.92 4.72
CA GLU A 48 1.45 -8.92 5.30
C GLU A 48 2.42 -8.42 4.23
N TRP A 49 2.67 -7.12 4.22
CA TRP A 49 3.52 -6.44 3.24
C TRP A 49 4.77 -5.89 3.91
N GLN A 50 5.92 -6.22 3.35
CA GLN A 50 7.21 -5.74 3.80
C GLN A 50 7.79 -4.77 2.77
N SER A 51 8.54 -3.78 3.25
CA SER A 51 9.28 -2.85 2.40
C SER A 51 10.60 -2.51 3.07
N THR A 52 11.64 -2.40 2.25
CA THR A 52 12.95 -1.97 2.70
C THR A 52 13.43 -0.85 1.78
N THR A 53 13.84 0.25 2.38
CA THR A 53 14.39 1.42 1.68
C THR A 53 15.72 1.77 2.32
N ILE A 54 16.73 1.99 1.50
CA ILE A 54 18.06 2.39 1.94
C ILE A 54 18.36 3.72 1.26
N SER A 55 18.50 4.76 2.07
CA SER A 55 18.84 6.10 1.60
C SER A 55 20.24 6.44 2.08
N GLN A 56 21.12 6.76 1.13
CA GLN A 56 22.43 7.32 1.43
C GLN A 56 22.34 8.84 1.35
N ILE A 57 22.76 9.52 2.41
CA ILE A 57 22.69 10.97 2.49
C ILE A 57 24.08 11.49 2.14
N GLU A 58 24.15 12.25 1.05
CA GLU A 58 25.34 13.03 0.71
C GLU A 58 25.46 14.18 1.71
N SER A 59 26.69 14.56 2.06
CA SER A 59 26.95 15.58 3.08
C SER A 59 26.22 16.88 2.75
N LEU A 60 25.16 17.18 3.50
CA LEU A 60 24.37 18.40 3.34
C LEU A 60 25.19 19.59 3.88
N PRO A 61 25.18 20.77 3.22
CA PRO A 61 25.84 21.98 3.72
C PRO A 61 25.24 22.54 5.02
N GLN A 62 24.14 21.97 5.50
CA GLN A 62 23.33 22.52 6.57
C GLN A 62 23.55 21.75 7.88
N ASP A 63 23.88 22.48 8.94
CA ASP A 63 24.35 21.98 10.24
C ASP A 63 23.40 21.02 10.98
N SER A 64 22.15 20.88 10.52
CA SER A 64 21.11 20.14 11.24
C SER A 64 21.16 18.62 11.08
N LEU A 65 21.94 18.04 10.16
CA LEU A 65 22.05 16.57 9.97
C LEU A 65 23.46 16.11 9.57
N GLN A 66 24.51 16.82 10.00
CA GLN A 66 25.90 16.56 9.57
C GLN A 66 26.40 15.13 9.85
N GLU A 67 25.88 14.45 10.88
CA GLU A 67 26.36 13.14 11.29
C GLU A 67 25.66 11.98 10.56
N LEU A 68 24.54 12.23 9.90
CA LEU A 68 23.74 11.19 9.26
C LEU A 68 24.32 10.80 7.89
N ARG A 69 24.77 9.55 7.74
CA ARG A 69 25.36 9.03 6.49
C ARG A 69 24.39 8.15 5.72
N LYS A 70 23.66 7.31 6.46
CA LYS A 70 22.78 6.29 5.87
C LYS A 70 21.57 6.07 6.76
N VAL A 71 20.40 5.99 6.11
CA VAL A 71 19.14 5.63 6.74
C VAL A 71 18.65 4.35 6.11
N LYS A 72 18.52 3.29 6.92
CA LYS A 72 17.84 2.07 6.51
C LYS A 72 16.47 2.02 7.17
N GLN A 73 15.45 2.01 6.33
CA GLN A 73 14.06 1.93 6.73
C GLN A 73 13.52 0.54 6.38
N SER A 74 13.06 -0.19 7.38
CA SER A 74 12.38 -1.48 7.19
C SER A 74 10.97 -1.39 7.78
N SER A 75 9.94 -1.63 6.97
CA SER A 75 8.56 -1.54 7.42
C SER A 75 7.78 -2.82 7.12
N ASN A 76 6.94 -3.24 8.07
CA ASN A 76 5.93 -4.27 7.90
C ASN A 76 4.55 -3.62 8.04
N MET A 77 3.62 -3.95 7.14
CA MET A 77 2.30 -3.33 7.02
C MET A 77 1.23 -4.38 6.78
N VAL A 78 0.07 -4.17 7.39
CA VAL A 78 -1.11 -5.01 7.21
C VAL A 78 -2.32 -4.13 6.91
N PHE A 79 -3.09 -4.51 5.89
CA PHE A 79 -4.34 -3.88 5.52
C PHE A 79 -5.51 -4.75 5.99
N LEU A 80 -6.42 -4.17 6.76
CA LEU A 80 -7.54 -4.87 7.37
C LEU A 80 -8.87 -4.60 6.64
N PRO A 81 -9.83 -5.55 6.65
CA PRO A 81 -11.12 -5.41 5.96
C PRO A 81 -12.01 -4.25 6.41
N ASN A 82 -11.74 -3.69 7.58
CA ASN A 82 -12.45 -2.52 8.12
C ASN A 82 -11.86 -1.18 7.61
N HIS A 83 -11.10 -1.19 6.50
CA HIS A 83 -10.41 -0.01 5.96
C HIS A 83 -9.40 0.64 6.91
N THR A 84 -8.89 -0.13 7.89
CA THR A 84 -7.76 0.30 8.73
C THR A 84 -6.48 -0.41 8.35
N TYR A 85 -5.35 0.26 8.49
CA TYR A 85 -4.04 -0.34 8.29
C TYR A 85 -3.19 -0.15 9.54
N SER A 86 -2.24 -1.04 9.72
CA SER A 86 -1.21 -0.91 10.75
C SER A 86 0.16 -1.11 10.11
N ARG A 87 1.11 -0.24 10.46
CA ARG A 87 2.48 -0.32 9.96
C ARG A 87 3.47 -0.16 11.11
N ILE A 88 4.43 -1.08 11.18
CA ILE A 88 5.57 -1.00 12.08
C ILE A 88 6.79 -0.71 11.22
N THR A 89 7.52 0.35 11.54
CA THR A 89 8.74 0.75 10.85
C THR A 89 9.90 0.80 11.82
N ILE A 90 11.03 0.26 11.38
CA ILE A 90 12.31 0.31 12.06
C ILE A 90 13.20 1.22 11.21
N LEU A 91 13.64 2.33 11.79
CA LEU A 91 14.61 3.23 11.21
C LEU A 91 15.96 2.98 11.87
N GLU A 92 16.94 2.57 11.08
CA GLU A 92 18.34 2.44 11.47
C GLU A 92 19.09 3.66 10.92
N LEU A 93 19.50 4.55 11.82
CA LEU A 93 20.28 5.75 11.51
C LEU A 93 21.75 5.44 11.73
N HIS A 94 22.54 5.50 10.67
CA HIS A 94 23.97 5.26 10.71
C HIS A 94 24.73 6.59 10.63
N SER A 95 25.57 6.83 11.64
CA SER A 95 26.59 7.88 11.68
C SER A 95 27.96 7.32 11.31
N ASP A 96 29.02 8.09 11.57
CA ASP A 96 30.41 7.64 11.42
C ASP A 96 30.81 6.62 12.52
N ILE A 97 29.97 6.43 13.56
CA ILE A 97 30.18 5.47 14.66
C ILE A 97 29.59 4.09 14.30
N PRO A 98 30.21 2.97 14.73
CA PRO A 98 29.75 1.62 14.39
C PRO A 98 28.37 1.21 14.94
N GLN A 99 27.78 1.94 15.90
CA GLN A 99 26.49 1.57 16.50
C GLN A 99 25.36 2.47 15.97
N PRO A 100 24.40 1.93 15.19
CA PRO A 100 23.30 2.73 14.68
C PRO A 100 22.27 3.05 15.76
N LEU A 101 21.71 4.25 15.70
CA LEU A 101 20.52 4.60 16.47
C LEU A 101 19.29 3.96 15.82
N THR A 102 18.47 3.25 16.59
CA THR A 102 17.28 2.58 16.09
C THR A 102 16.01 3.24 16.61
N ILE A 103 15.12 3.62 15.71
CA ILE A 103 13.82 4.19 16.07
C ILE A 103 12.73 3.21 15.63
N HIS A 104 11.91 2.78 16.58
CA HIS A 104 10.73 1.98 16.32
C HIS A 104 9.53 2.91 16.21
N ILE A 105 8.84 2.85 15.09
CA ILE A 105 7.65 3.65 14.81
C ILE A 105 6.50 2.70 14.53
N SER A 106 5.43 2.83 15.28
CA SER A 106 4.15 2.17 15.06
C SER A 106 3.13 3.22 14.63
N GLU A 107 2.46 2.95 13.52
CA GLU A 107 1.35 3.78 13.05
C GLU A 107 0.12 2.93 12.77
N SER A 108 -1.04 3.56 12.94
CA SER A 108 -2.32 3.03 12.49
C SER A 108 -3.12 4.15 11.83
N GLY A 109 -3.94 3.78 10.87
CA GLY A 109 -4.69 4.75 10.10
C GLY A 109 -5.74 4.11 9.22
N ARG A 110 -6.29 4.90 8.31
CA ARG A 110 -7.23 4.43 7.28
C ARG A 110 -6.53 4.22 5.96
N TRP A 111 -7.06 3.30 5.18
CA TRP A 111 -6.62 3.09 3.81
C TRP A 111 -7.81 2.92 2.87
N ASP A 112 -7.62 3.33 1.63
CA ASP A 112 -8.57 3.08 0.56
C ASP A 112 -7.85 2.89 -0.77
N VAL A 113 -8.52 2.28 -1.74
CA VAL A 113 -8.04 2.17 -3.11
C VAL A 113 -9.05 2.82 -4.04
N SER A 114 -8.57 3.80 -4.81
CA SER A 114 -9.39 4.53 -5.76
C SER A 114 -8.64 4.76 -7.06
N GLY A 115 -9.17 4.24 -8.17
CA GLY A 115 -8.62 4.44 -9.51
C GLY A 115 -7.20 3.91 -9.67
N GLY A 116 -6.88 2.79 -9.01
CA GLY A 116 -5.53 2.24 -9.00
C GLY A 116 -4.55 2.92 -8.03
N TYR A 117 -5.00 3.82 -7.15
CA TYR A 117 -4.15 4.47 -6.14
C TYR A 117 -4.50 3.98 -4.73
N LEU A 118 -3.48 3.61 -3.97
CA LEU A 118 -3.55 3.41 -2.53
C LEU A 118 -3.49 4.78 -1.83
N LEU A 119 -4.54 5.10 -1.09
CA LEU A 119 -4.62 6.27 -0.22
C LEU A 119 -4.39 5.82 1.22
N THR A 120 -3.41 6.40 1.91
CA THR A 120 -3.19 6.15 3.35
C THR A 120 -3.34 7.44 4.14
N GLU A 121 -4.09 7.35 5.24
CA GLU A 121 -4.35 8.45 6.16
C GLU A 121 -4.01 8.01 7.59
N PRO A 122 -2.84 8.40 8.13
CA PRO A 122 -2.45 8.03 9.48
C PRO A 122 -3.35 8.72 10.52
N LEU A 123 -3.82 7.96 11.53
CA LEU A 123 -4.65 8.47 12.62
C LEU A 123 -3.89 8.46 13.95
N GLU A 124 -3.15 7.40 14.23
CA GLU A 124 -2.32 7.29 15.42
C GLU A 124 -0.87 7.03 15.06
N PHE A 125 0.01 7.61 15.87
CA PHE A 125 1.44 7.49 15.72
C PHE A 125 2.09 7.30 17.10
N LYS A 126 2.89 6.25 17.25
CA LYS A 126 3.61 5.93 18.48
C LYS A 126 5.04 5.60 18.14
N ASP A 127 5.99 6.31 18.74
CA ASP A 127 7.42 6.08 18.53
C ASP A 127 8.13 5.71 19.83
N ILE A 128 9.10 4.80 19.71
CA ILE A 128 10.02 4.41 20.79
C ILE A 128 11.42 4.47 20.20
N THR A 129 12.26 5.36 20.73
CA THR A 129 13.67 5.45 20.35
C THR A 129 14.48 4.49 21.22
N SER A 130 15.35 3.69 20.62
CA SER A 130 16.18 2.70 21.31
C SER A 130 17.63 2.80 20.83
N GLY A 131 18.55 3.03 21.76
CA GLY A 131 19.99 3.17 21.47
C GLY A 131 20.67 4.24 22.32
N SER A 132 21.97 4.42 22.12
CA SER A 132 22.74 5.50 22.74
C SER A 132 22.58 6.79 21.93
N ASN A 133 21.94 7.81 22.49
CA ASN A 133 21.57 9.08 21.84
C ASN A 133 22.74 10.08 21.70
N HIS A 134 23.99 9.63 21.68
CA HIS A 134 25.13 10.55 21.81
C HIS A 134 25.41 11.39 20.55
N ASP A 135 24.93 10.93 19.38
CA ASP A 135 25.22 11.48 18.04
C ASP A 135 24.08 12.32 17.46
N PHE A 136 22.87 12.22 18.02
CA PHE A 136 21.69 12.89 17.46
C PHE A 136 21.02 13.75 18.51
N ASP A 137 20.98 15.06 18.26
CA ASP A 137 20.25 15.98 19.13
C ASP A 137 18.73 15.78 19.01
N SER A 138 18.01 16.16 20.06
CA SER A 138 16.55 16.07 20.13
C SER A 138 15.87 16.84 19.00
N GLU A 139 16.44 17.96 18.55
CA GLU A 139 15.93 18.72 17.40
C GLU A 139 16.00 17.91 16.10
N GLN A 140 17.13 17.22 15.86
CA GLN A 140 17.35 16.41 14.68
C GLN A 140 16.39 15.22 14.62
N LEU A 141 16.15 14.58 15.77
CA LEU A 141 15.18 13.49 15.89
C LEU A 141 13.75 13.95 15.61
N ASN A 142 13.37 15.16 16.02
CA ASN A 142 12.06 15.72 15.72
C ASN A 142 11.89 15.97 14.22
N ILE A 143 12.91 16.51 13.54
CA ILE A 143 12.89 16.69 12.08
C ILE A 143 12.68 15.35 11.36
N ILE A 144 13.40 14.30 11.76
CA ILE A 144 13.24 12.96 11.17
C ILE A 144 11.82 12.43 11.37
N LYS A 145 11.26 12.60 12.56
CA LYS A 145 9.88 12.19 12.88
C LYS A 145 8.84 12.95 12.07
N ASP A 146 9.04 14.26 11.88
CA ASP A 146 8.13 15.10 11.12
C ASP A 146 8.14 14.74 9.63
N ILE A 147 9.32 14.51 9.05
CA ILE A 147 9.46 13.98 7.68
C ILE A 147 8.73 12.64 7.55
N PHE A 148 8.91 11.75 8.52
CA PHE A 148 8.22 10.46 8.49
C PHE A 148 6.70 10.60 8.57
N ARG A 149 6.19 11.48 9.43
CA ARG A 149 4.76 11.75 9.57
C ARG A 149 4.18 12.33 8.28
N MET A 150 4.90 13.24 7.64
CA MET A 150 4.51 13.80 6.34
C MET A 150 4.42 12.71 5.26
N ASN A 151 5.36 11.77 5.23
CA ASN A 151 5.39 10.64 4.28
C ASN A 151 4.40 9.50 4.62
N ALA A 152 3.70 9.58 5.76
CA ALA A 152 2.69 8.59 6.13
C ALA A 152 1.34 8.87 5.44
N GLN A 153 1.01 10.14 5.22
CA GLN A 153 -0.17 10.55 4.47
C GLN A 153 0.15 10.67 2.98
N GLU A 154 -0.12 9.63 2.21
CA GLU A 154 0.25 9.62 0.80
C GLU A 154 -0.78 8.93 -0.09
N SER A 155 -0.79 9.37 -1.35
CA SER A 155 -1.45 8.67 -2.46
C SER A 155 -0.36 8.05 -3.33
N ARG A 156 -0.40 6.73 -3.51
CA ARG A 156 0.56 5.99 -4.34
C ARG A 156 -0.16 5.11 -5.33
N ARG A 157 0.19 5.20 -6.61
CA ARG A 157 -0.32 4.29 -7.64
C ARG A 157 0.18 2.88 -7.37
N ILE A 158 -0.71 1.90 -7.49
CA ILE A 158 -0.45 0.48 -7.30
C ILE A 158 -0.22 -0.17 -8.66
N ASP A 159 1.00 -0.61 -8.90
CA ASP A 159 1.33 -1.46 -10.04
C ASP A 159 1.64 -2.88 -9.53
N VAL A 160 0.80 -3.84 -9.92
CA VAL A 160 0.96 -5.25 -9.50
C VAL A 160 2.01 -5.91 -10.39
N ILE A 161 3.19 -6.20 -9.85
CA ILE A 161 4.27 -6.88 -10.58
C ILE A 161 4.02 -8.39 -10.60
N ASN A 162 3.69 -8.95 -9.44
CA ASN A 162 3.26 -10.34 -9.27
C ASN A 162 2.38 -10.44 -8.01
N GLU A 163 1.89 -11.64 -7.68
CA GLU A 163 1.02 -11.83 -6.52
C GLU A 163 1.68 -11.43 -5.18
N HIS A 164 3.00 -11.52 -5.08
CA HIS A 164 3.81 -11.27 -3.88
C HIS A 164 4.60 -9.96 -3.95
N THR A 165 4.42 -9.14 -4.99
CA THR A 165 5.20 -7.92 -5.20
C THR A 165 4.36 -6.82 -5.83
N LEU A 166 4.30 -5.69 -5.13
CA LEU A 166 3.65 -4.47 -5.59
C LEU A 166 4.69 -3.38 -5.74
N LEU A 167 4.58 -2.61 -6.81
CA LEU A 167 5.28 -1.36 -6.98
C LEU A 167 4.30 -0.23 -6.64
N LEU A 168 4.66 0.58 -5.65
CA LEU A 168 3.94 1.78 -5.29
C LEU A 168 4.70 2.99 -5.84
N THR A 169 4.09 3.77 -6.72
CA THR A 169 4.71 4.96 -7.30
C THR A 169 4.01 6.23 -6.82
N SER A 170 4.80 7.23 -6.43
CA SER A 170 4.34 8.56 -6.04
C SER A 170 4.96 9.61 -6.96
N LEU A 171 4.25 10.73 -7.15
CA LEU A 171 4.79 11.88 -7.89
C LEU A 171 5.90 12.61 -7.10
N THR A 172 5.85 12.54 -5.77
CA THR A 172 6.63 13.42 -4.89
C THR A 172 7.62 12.67 -3.99
N HIS A 173 7.29 11.45 -3.56
CA HIS A 173 8.05 10.73 -2.52
C HIS A 173 8.73 9.45 -3.02
N GLY A 174 8.99 9.38 -4.33
CA GLY A 174 9.65 8.25 -4.97
C GLY A 174 8.79 7.00 -5.08
N SER A 175 9.44 5.88 -5.43
CA SER A 175 8.78 4.59 -5.58
C SER A 175 9.16 3.64 -4.44
N LYS A 176 8.22 2.80 -4.03
CA LYS A 176 8.40 1.82 -2.96
C LYS A 176 7.97 0.45 -3.46
N VAL A 177 8.77 -0.57 -3.18
CA VAL A 177 8.40 -1.96 -3.46
C VAL A 177 7.85 -2.58 -2.18
N LEU A 178 6.61 -3.07 -2.25
CA LEU A 178 6.06 -3.94 -1.23
C LEU A 178 6.25 -5.38 -1.68
N PHE A 179 6.79 -6.23 -0.81
CA PHE A 179 6.92 -7.66 -1.05
C PHE A 179 6.33 -8.46 0.10
N SER A 180 5.86 -9.67 -0.20
CA SER A 180 5.39 -10.61 0.81
C SER A 180 6.17 -11.91 0.69
N THR A 181 6.63 -12.43 1.83
CA THR A 181 7.47 -13.65 1.90
C THR A 181 6.65 -14.93 2.16
N LYS A 182 5.34 -14.79 2.36
CA LYS A 182 4.39 -15.89 2.56
C LYS A 182 3.59 -16.14 1.29
#